data_AF-A0AAV2IPD0-F1
#
_entry.id   AF-A0AAV2IPD0-F1
#
_cell.length_a   1.000
_cell.length_b   1.000
_cell.length_c   1.000
_cell.angle_alpha   90.00
_cell.angle_beta   90.00
_cell.angle_gamma   90.00
#
_symmetry.space_group_name_H-M   'P 1'
#
loop_
_entity.id
_entity.type
_entity.pdbx_description
1 polymer ?
#
loop_
_entity_poly.entity_id
_entity_poly.type
_entity_poly.pdbx_seq_one_letter_code
_entity_poly.pdbx_strand_id
1 'polypeptide(L)' 'CRPFTFGETCSEYCHCNRDNYQFCDNLKGDCVCKPGWSGYTCFDDVDECLGTNNVLCPSDSDCVNTPGSYACKC' A
#
# COMPACT_ATOMS: atom_id res chain seq x y z
N CYS A 1 11.85 -6.96 16.29
CA CYS A 1 12.95 -6.11 15.81
C CYS A 1 12.59 -4.64 16.01
N ARG A 2 13.52 -3.69 15.76
CA ARG A 2 13.14 -2.27 15.72
C ARG A 2 12.24 -2.05 14.50
N PRO A 3 11.40 -1.01 14.49
CA PRO A 3 10.63 -0.69 13.30
C PRO A 3 11.56 -0.60 12.09
N PHE A 4 11.16 -1.22 10.99
CA PHE A 4 11.91 -1.26 9.72
C PHE A 4 13.15 -2.18 9.68
N THR A 5 13.33 -3.07 10.67
CA THR A 5 14.37 -4.10 10.61
C THR A 5 13.82 -5.52 10.74
N PHE A 6 14.51 -6.50 10.15
CA PHE A 6 14.11 -7.91 10.16
C PHE A 6 15.31 -8.86 10.31
N GLY A 7 15.02 -10.17 10.37
CA GLY A 7 16.00 -11.26 10.46
C GLY A 7 16.24 -11.72 11.90
N GLU A 8 16.97 -12.82 12.06
CA GLU A 8 17.20 -13.46 13.38
C GLU A 8 17.86 -12.52 14.40
N THR A 9 18.73 -11.62 13.92
CA THR A 9 19.43 -10.63 14.75
C THR A 9 18.87 -9.21 14.60
N CYS A 10 17.76 -9.03 13.87
CA CYS A 10 17.14 -7.72 13.62
C CYS A 10 18.09 -6.67 12.99
N SER A 11 19.10 -7.13 12.26
CA SER A 11 20.17 -6.29 11.69
C SER A 11 19.95 -5.98 10.21
N GLU A 12 18.99 -6.62 9.56
CA GLU A 12 18.64 -6.33 8.16
C GLU A 12 17.56 -5.26 8.08
N TYR A 13 17.60 -4.43 7.04
CA TYR A 13 16.64 -3.35 6.85
C TYR A 13 15.57 -3.77 5.85
N CYS A 14 14.32 -3.56 6.20
CA CYS A 14 13.21 -3.81 5.30
C CYS A 14 13.29 -2.90 4.07
N HIS A 15 13.07 -3.44 2.87
CA HIS A 15 13.10 -2.66 1.61
C HIS A 15 11.72 -2.12 1.22
N CYS A 16 10.93 -1.71 2.22
CA CYS A 16 9.58 -1.19 1.99
C CYS A 16 9.62 0.32 1.73
N ASN A 17 8.66 0.82 0.96
CA ASN A 17 8.40 2.25 0.85
C ASN A 17 8.00 2.80 2.23
N ARG A 18 8.78 3.74 2.77
CA ARG A 18 8.58 4.26 4.14
C ARG A 18 7.33 5.10 4.31
N ASP A 19 6.77 5.61 3.22
CA ASP A 19 5.57 6.44 3.24
C ASP A 19 4.32 5.57 3.10
N ASN A 20 4.43 4.40 2.45
CA ASN A 20 3.29 3.58 2.04
C ASN A 20 3.20 2.21 2.73
N TYR A 21 4.23 1.78 3.44
CA TYR A 21 4.17 0.57 4.27
C TYR A 21 3.43 0.82 5.58
N GLN A 22 2.73 -0.21 6.07
CA GLN A 22 2.12 -0.24 7.39
C GLN A 22 3.11 -0.78 8.42
N PHE A 23 3.72 -1.93 8.14
CA PHE A 23 4.83 -2.50 8.88
C PHE A 23 5.56 -3.54 8.01
N CYS A 24 6.77 -3.94 8.39
CA CYS A 24 7.41 -5.11 7.78
C CYS A 24 7.46 -6.26 8.78
N ASP A 25 7.38 -7.48 8.25
CA ASP A 25 7.51 -8.70 9.04
C ASP A 25 8.92 -8.80 9.62
N ASN A 26 9.01 -8.90 10.95
CA ASN A 26 10.29 -8.91 11.64
C ASN A 26 11.14 -10.16 11.35
N LEU A 27 10.54 -11.24 10.82
CA LEU A 27 11.24 -12.49 10.52
C LEU A 27 11.70 -12.51 9.06
N LYS A 28 10.79 -12.20 8.13
CA LYS A 28 11.03 -12.34 6.68
C LYS A 28 11.43 -11.05 5.98
N GLY A 29 11.11 -9.90 6.57
CA GLY A 29 11.26 -8.60 5.91
C GLY A 29 10.15 -8.26 4.93
N ASP A 30 9.12 -9.11 4.82
CA ASP A 30 7.99 -8.90 3.92
C ASP A 30 7.22 -7.63 4.31
N CYS A 31 6.89 -6.80 3.32
CA CYS A 31 6.19 -5.53 3.55
C CYS A 31 4.68 -5.75 3.60
N VAL A 32 4.06 -5.28 4.67
CA VAL A 32 2.60 -5.11 4.74
C VAL A 32 2.30 -3.67 4.36
N CYS A 33 1.58 -3.47 3.27
CA CYS A 33 1.28 -2.16 2.72
C CYS A 33 0.08 -1.51 3.41
N LYS A 34 0.06 -0.17 3.43
CA LYS A 34 -1.14 0.58 3.80
C LYS A 34 -2.26 0.30 2.77
N PRO A 35 -3.53 0.48 3.12
CA PRO A 35 -4.62 0.46 2.14
C PRO A 35 -4.32 1.41 0.97
N GLY A 36 -4.71 1.00 -0.24
CA GLY A 36 -4.38 1.71 -1.48
C GLY A 36 -2.99 1.42 -2.06
N TRP A 37 -2.17 0.60 -1.39
CA TRP A 37 -0.83 0.23 -1.87
C TRP A 37 -0.65 -1.28 -1.95
N SER A 38 0.16 -1.72 -2.91
CA SER A 38 0.44 -3.11 -3.19
C SER A 38 1.87 -3.33 -3.66
N GLY A 39 2.18 -4.57 -4.07
CA GLY A 39 3.52 -4.99 -4.44
C GLY A 39 4.36 -5.41 -3.23
N TYR A 40 5.49 -6.06 -3.50
CA TYR A 40 6.38 -6.59 -2.46
C TYR A 40 6.99 -5.49 -1.58
N THR A 41 7.09 -4.27 -2.12
CA THR A 41 7.76 -3.13 -1.49
C THR A 41 6.83 -1.94 -1.23
N CYS A 42 5.52 -2.06 -1.50
CA CYS A 42 4.53 -0.99 -1.32
C CYS A 42 4.77 0.28 -2.16
N PHE A 43 5.40 0.13 -3.33
CA PHE A 43 5.54 1.22 -4.30
C PHE A 43 4.41 1.25 -5.33
N ASP A 44 3.68 0.15 -5.46
CA ASP A 44 2.64 0.02 -6.48
C ASP A 44 1.33 0.54 -5.91
N ASP A 45 0.82 1.61 -6.52
CA ASP A 45 -0.48 2.18 -6.20
C ASP A 45 -1.60 1.23 -6.67
N VAL A 46 -2.60 1.01 -5.84
CA VAL A 46 -3.76 0.18 -6.19
C VAL A 46 -4.77 1.05 -6.89
N ASP A 47 -5.03 0.78 -8.17
CA ASP A 47 -6.11 1.46 -8.87
C ASP A 47 -7.47 0.90 -8.44
N GLU A 48 -8.16 1.60 -7.54
CA GLU A 48 -9.47 1.16 -7.07
C GLU A 48 -10.54 1.28 -8.17
N CYS A 49 -10.34 2.12 -9.19
CA CYS A 49 -11.28 2.31 -10.28
C CYS A 49 -11.37 1.08 -11.21
N LEU A 50 -10.37 0.20 -11.21
CA LEU A 50 -10.33 -1.00 -12.07
C LEU A 50 -11.10 -2.21 -11.51
N GLY A 51 -11.92 -2.02 -10.46
CA GLY A 51 -12.96 -3.00 -10.08
C GLY A 51 -12.65 -3.85 -8.86
N THR A 52 -11.77 -3.41 -7.96
CA THR A 52 -11.38 -4.20 -6.77
C THR A 52 -12.19 -3.93 -5.51
N ASN A 53 -13.05 -2.89 -5.45
CA ASN A 53 -13.62 -2.46 -4.16
C ASN A 53 -15.08 -1.94 -4.18
N ASN A 54 -15.93 -2.44 -5.08
CA ASN A 54 -17.35 -2.01 -5.13
C ASN A 54 -17.46 -0.48 -5.10
N VAL A 55 -16.65 0.19 -5.93
CA VAL A 55 -16.48 1.64 -5.94
C VAL A 55 -17.82 2.29 -6.26
N LEU A 56 -18.35 3.00 -5.27
CA LEU A 56 -19.62 3.71 -5.35
C LEU A 56 -19.34 5.20 -5.51
N CYS A 57 -18.90 5.59 -6.71
CA CYS A 57 -18.95 6.98 -7.10
C CYS A 57 -20.43 7.39 -7.34
N PRO A 58 -20.83 8.63 -6.98
CA PRO A 58 -22.15 9.14 -7.31
C PRO A 58 -22.50 9.02 -8.81
N SER A 59 -23.79 8.94 -9.12
CA SER A 59 -24.27 9.02 -10.52
C SER A 59 -23.70 10.28 -11.19
N ASP A 60 -23.25 10.15 -12.44
CA ASP A 60 -22.60 11.21 -13.23
C ASP A 60 -21.26 11.70 -12.69
N SER A 61 -20.50 10.83 -11.99
CA SER A 61 -19.11 11.12 -11.63
C SER A 61 -18.14 10.06 -12.15
N ASP A 62 -16.99 10.53 -12.62
CA ASP A 62 -15.88 9.71 -13.09
C ASP A 62 -14.97 9.33 -11.92
N CYS A 63 -14.58 8.06 -11.85
CA CYS A 63 -13.56 7.61 -10.91
C CYS A 63 -12.17 8.04 -11.40
N VAL A 64 -11.41 8.69 -10.54
CA VAL A 64 -10.03 9.12 -10.78
C VAL A 64 -9.13 8.48 -9.74
N ASN A 65 -8.19 7.65 -10.20
CA ASN A 65 -7.19 7.04 -9.32
C ASN A 65 -6.22 8.11 -8.79
N THR A 66 -5.85 8.01 -7.52
CA THR A 66 -4.92 8.93 -6.83
C THR A 66 -3.90 8.13 -6.00
N PRO A 67 -2.70 8.64 -5.71
CA PRO A 67 -1.74 7.87 -4.93
C PRO A 67 -2.28 7.51 -3.53
N GLY A 68 -2.50 6.21 -3.30
CA GLY A 68 -3.02 5.59 -2.09
C GLY A 68 -4.54 5.63 -1.91
N SER A 69 -5.32 6.08 -2.91
CA SER A 69 -6.78 6.20 -2.85
C SER A 69 -7.40 6.49 -4.22
N TYR A 70 -8.71 6.65 -4.30
CA TYR A 70 -9.38 7.24 -5.46
C TYR A 70 -10.19 8.48 -5.08
N ALA A 71 -10.57 9.26 -6.09
CA ALA A 71 -11.49 10.37 -5.98
C ALA A 71 -12.57 10.28 -7.07
N CYS A 72 -13.81 10.64 -6.73
CA CYS A 72 -14.88 10.75 -7.73
C CYS A 72 -14.98 12.21 -8.17
N LYS A 73 -14.85 12.46 -9.47
CA LYS A 73 -14.91 13.79 -10.06
C LYS A 73 -16.21 13.94 -10.85
N CYS A 74 -16.91 15.05 -10.64
CA CYS A 74 -18.10 15.43 -11.41
C CYS A 74 -17.76 16.11 -12.74
#